data_AF-A0A7C6JSM2-F1
#
_entry.id   AF-A0A7C6JSM2-F1
#
_cell.length_a   1.000
_cell.length_b   1.000
_cell.length_c   1.000
_cell.angle_alpha   90.00
_cell.angle_beta   90.00
_cell.angle_gamma   90.00
#
_symmetry.space_group_name_H-M   'P 1'
#
loop_
_entity.id
_entity.type
_entity.pdbx_description
1 polymer ?
#
loop_
_entity_poly.entity_id
_entity_poly.type
_entity_poly.pdbx_seq_one_letter_code
_entity_poly.pdbx_strand_id
1 'polypeptide(L)'
;MKFRFRLARVLQVKKIWEDQAKLKLAAAVTACKREEQLLSQKKAHFYAAWTRLTASGQKEAQWMQEHFMLAQMGKDDHEQQKTRVQEANSAFERAQGEFVQRRAQRRVLSRLEEKSWAEFIQEAQRKELKQLDEVASTSHLKHQRRIRGG
;
A
#
# COMPACT_ATOMS: atom_id res chain seq x y z
N MET A 1 19.62 6.21 30.46
CA MET A 1 19.93 5.19 29.42
C MET A 1 19.08 5.50 28.18
N LYS A 2 19.62 5.51 26.95
CA LYS A 2 18.83 5.76 25.73
C LYS A 2 18.55 4.42 25.02
N PHE A 3 17.30 4.17 24.63
CA PHE A 3 16.94 3.00 23.84
C PHE A 3 17.50 3.07 22.42
N ARG A 4 17.88 1.91 21.87
CA ARG A 4 18.26 1.76 20.47
C ARG A 4 17.75 0.44 19.95
N PHE A 5 16.83 0.50 18.99
CA PHE A 5 16.34 -0.69 18.31
C PHE A 5 17.36 -1.17 17.27
N ARG A 6 17.84 -2.41 17.41
CA ARG A 6 18.91 -2.97 16.56
C ARG A 6 18.55 -2.99 15.07
N LEU A 7 17.26 -3.15 14.74
CA LEU A 7 16.77 -3.23 13.37
C LEU A 7 16.16 -1.91 12.88
N ALA A 8 16.41 -0.77 13.54
CA ALA A 8 15.83 0.53 13.18
C ALA A 8 16.08 0.91 11.71
N ARG A 9 17.30 0.67 11.20
CA ARG A 9 17.64 0.92 9.78
C ARG A 9 16.84 0.02 8.84
N VAL A 10 16.68 -1.25 9.18
CA VAL A 10 15.89 -2.20 8.37
C VAL A 10 14.42 -1.79 8.38
N LEU A 11 13.88 -1.38 9.52
CA LEU A 11 12.52 -0.87 9.62
C LEU A 11 12.32 0.38 8.77
N GLN A 12 13.29 1.31 8.73
CA GLN A 12 13.24 2.48 7.86
C GLN A 12 13.21 2.09 6.38
N VAL A 13 14.06 1.15 5.95
CA VAL A 13 14.05 0.63 4.57
C VAL A 13 12.69 -0.01 4.23
N LYS A 14 12.10 -0.78 5.15
CA LYS A 14 10.77 -1.37 4.95
C LYS A 14 9.66 -0.33 4.83
N LYS A 15 9.74 0.79 5.56
CA LYS A 15 8.80 1.92 5.40
C LYS A 15 8.90 2.50 3.99
N ILE A 16 10.11 2.76 3.50
CA ILE A 16 10.34 3.26 2.13
C ILE A 16 9.76 2.30 1.09
N TRP A 17 9.96 0.99 1.25
CA TRP A 17 9.40 0.00 0.31
C TRP A 17 7.87 -0.05 0.33
N GLU A 18 7.25 0.10 1.50
CA GLU A 18 5.80 0.21 1.61
C GLU A 18 5.28 1.48 0.92
N ASP A 19 5.96 2.61 1.10
CA ASP A 19 5.59 3.87 0.46
C ASP A 19 5.73 3.80 -1.07
N GLN A 20 6.81 3.19 -1.57
CA GLN A 20 6.98 2.93 -3.00
C GLN A 20 5.88 2.03 -3.54
N ALA A 21 5.53 0.95 -2.84
CA ALA A 21 4.44 0.06 -3.25
C ALA A 21 3.07 0.77 -3.21
N LYS A 22 2.85 1.69 -2.26
CA LYS A 22 1.65 2.52 -2.19
C LYS A 22 1.55 3.45 -3.40
N LEU A 23 2.65 4.07 -3.81
CA LEU A 23 2.68 4.92 -5.01
C LEU A 23 2.39 4.12 -6.28
N LYS A 24 2.98 2.93 -6.42
CA LYS A 24 2.68 2.01 -7.53
C LYS A 24 1.20 1.64 -7.57
N LEU A 25 0.61 1.31 -6.42
CA LEU A 25 -0.81 0.99 -6.32
C LEU A 25 -1.68 2.18 -6.73
N ALA A 26 -1.35 3.40 -6.27
CA ALA A 26 -2.07 4.60 -6.66
C ALA A 26 -1.99 4.86 -8.18
N ALA A 27 -0.81 4.67 -8.79
CA ALA A 27 -0.64 4.77 -10.23
C ALA A 27 -1.49 3.73 -10.99
N ALA A 28 -1.52 2.48 -10.50
CA ALA A 28 -2.32 1.43 -11.10
C ALA A 28 -3.83 1.70 -11.00
N VAL A 29 -4.32 2.23 -9.87
CA VAL A 29 -5.73 2.66 -9.73
C VAL A 29 -6.09 3.73 -10.75
N THR A 30 -5.21 4.72 -10.94
CA THR A 30 -5.43 5.78 -11.93
C THR A 30 -5.44 5.23 -13.35
N ALA A 31 -4.54 4.28 -13.66
CA ALA A 31 -4.51 3.60 -14.95
C ALA A 31 -5.80 2.80 -15.22
N CYS A 32 -6.26 1.98 -14.28
CA CYS A 32 -7.53 1.25 -14.41
C CYS A 32 -8.70 2.18 -14.71
N LYS A 33 -8.86 3.24 -13.92
CA LYS A 33 -9.93 4.23 -14.12
C LYS A 33 -9.87 4.88 -15.50
N ARG A 34 -8.67 5.22 -15.97
CA ARG A 34 -8.46 5.80 -17.30
C ARG A 34 -8.88 4.82 -18.39
N GLU A 35 -8.41 3.58 -18.33
CA GLU A 35 -8.71 2.57 -19.36
C GLU A 35 -10.20 2.20 -19.37
N GLU A 36 -10.85 2.14 -18.21
CA GLU A 36 -12.31 1.94 -18.08
C GLU A 36 -13.11 3.09 -18.68
N GLN A 37 -12.67 4.34 -18.45
CA GLN A 37 -13.30 5.52 -19.04
C GLN A 37 -13.16 5.50 -20.57
N LEU A 38 -11.97 5.17 -21.09
CA LEU A 38 -11.74 5.03 -22.53
C LEU A 38 -12.58 3.89 -23.13
N LEU A 39 -12.74 2.78 -22.41
CA LEU A 39 -13.60 1.67 -22.85
C LEU A 39 -15.05 2.11 -22.99
N SER A 40 -15.56 2.88 -22.01
CA SER A 40 -16.92 3.45 -22.05
C SER A 40 -17.12 4.37 -23.26
N GLN A 41 -16.13 5.24 -23.53
CA GLN A 41 -16.15 6.13 -24.70
C GLN A 41 -16.16 5.35 -26.02
N LYS A 42 -15.22 4.40 -26.19
CA LYS A 42 -15.14 3.58 -27.41
C LYS A 42 -16.39 2.73 -27.62
N LYS A 43 -16.97 2.20 -26.53
CA LYS A 43 -18.25 1.49 -26.57
C LYS A 43 -19.34 2.42 -27.13
N ALA A 44 -19.47 3.64 -26.60
CA ALA A 44 -20.46 4.61 -27.08
C ALA A 44 -20.28 4.95 -28.57
N HIS A 45 -19.04 5.17 -29.02
CA HIS A 45 -18.73 5.43 -30.43
C HIS A 45 -19.09 4.25 -31.34
N PHE A 46 -18.75 3.03 -30.93
CA PHE A 46 -19.10 1.82 -31.67
C PHE A 46 -20.62 1.67 -31.80
N TYR A 47 -21.38 1.82 -30.70
CA TYR A 47 -22.84 1.74 -30.75
C TYR A 47 -23.45 2.84 -31.61
N ALA A 48 -22.96 4.06 -31.53
CA ALA A 48 -23.45 5.16 -32.39
C ALA A 48 -23.22 4.86 -33.88
N ALA A 49 -22.04 4.36 -34.24
CA ALA A 49 -21.71 3.94 -35.61
C ALA A 49 -22.62 2.78 -36.06
N TRP A 50 -22.81 1.78 -35.21
CA TRP A 50 -23.65 0.61 -35.48
C TRP A 50 -25.13 0.97 -35.64
N THR A 51 -25.67 1.83 -34.77
CA THR A 51 -27.05 2.30 -34.86
C THR A 51 -27.27 3.10 -36.14
N ARG A 52 -26.32 3.95 -36.54
CA ARG A 52 -26.41 4.69 -37.80
C ARG A 52 -26.43 3.73 -39.00
N LEU A 53 -25.56 2.72 -39.00
CA LEU A 53 -25.49 1.69 -40.03
C LEU A 53 -26.78 0.86 -40.11
N THR A 54 -27.38 0.50 -38.98
CA THR A 54 -28.57 -0.37 -38.90
C THR A 54 -29.91 0.37 -38.89
N ALA A 55 -29.91 1.70 -38.86
CA ALA A 55 -31.12 2.51 -38.98
C ALA A 55 -31.93 2.16 -40.23
N SER A 56 -33.26 2.14 -40.12
CA SER A 56 -34.15 1.87 -41.25
C SER A 56 -34.10 2.99 -42.30
N GLY A 57 -34.38 2.64 -43.55
CA GLY A 57 -34.43 3.58 -44.69
C GLY A 57 -33.58 3.13 -45.88
N GLN A 58 -33.86 3.70 -47.05
CA GLN A 58 -33.00 3.52 -48.22
C GLN A 58 -31.69 4.26 -48.02
N LYS A 59 -30.57 3.56 -48.24
CA LYS A 59 -29.22 4.07 -48.08
C LYS A 59 -28.44 3.78 -49.36
N GLU A 60 -27.61 4.72 -49.76
CA GLU A 60 -26.72 4.53 -50.90
C GLU A 60 -25.71 3.40 -50.59
N ALA A 61 -25.39 2.59 -51.60
CA ALA A 61 -24.50 1.44 -51.43
C ALA A 61 -23.09 1.85 -50.95
N GLN A 62 -22.54 2.93 -51.52
CA GLN A 62 -21.25 3.49 -51.11
C GLN A 62 -21.28 3.94 -49.65
N TRP A 63 -22.33 4.65 -49.24
CA TRP A 63 -22.54 5.08 -47.87
C TRP A 63 -22.57 3.89 -46.90
N MET A 64 -23.27 2.81 -47.25
CA MET A 64 -23.33 1.60 -46.42
C MET A 64 -21.95 0.94 -46.28
N GLN A 65 -21.17 0.89 -47.36
CA GLN A 65 -19.83 0.31 -47.34
C GLN A 65 -18.88 1.13 -46.43
N GLU A 66 -18.87 2.46 -46.57
CA GLU A 66 -18.06 3.34 -45.73
C GLU A 66 -18.42 3.21 -44.24
N HIS A 67 -19.72 3.24 -43.92
CA HIS A 67 -20.17 3.11 -42.54
C HIS A 67 -19.99 1.70 -41.96
N PHE A 68 -20.03 0.66 -42.78
CA PHE A 68 -19.68 -0.70 -42.36
C PHE A 68 -18.19 -0.78 -41.95
N MET A 69 -17.29 -0.22 -42.76
CA MET A 69 -15.87 -0.16 -42.44
C MET A 69 -15.61 0.61 -41.13
N LEU A 70 -16.26 1.76 -40.95
CA LEU A 70 -16.16 2.54 -39.71
C LEU A 70 -16.67 1.77 -38.48
N ALA A 71 -17.79 1.05 -38.61
CA ALA A 71 -18.33 0.24 -37.52
C ALA A 71 -17.39 -0.93 -37.17
N GLN A 72 -16.78 -1.56 -38.18
CA GLN A 72 -15.81 -2.62 -37.97
C GLN A 72 -14.54 -2.10 -37.27
N MET A 73 -13.99 -0.96 -37.71
CA MET A 73 -12.86 -0.32 -37.03
C MET A 73 -13.19 0.04 -35.58
N GLY A 74 -14.39 0.57 -35.33
CA GLY A 74 -14.85 0.88 -33.98
C GLY A 74 -15.02 -0.37 -33.10
N LYS A 75 -15.42 -1.50 -33.68
CA LYS A 75 -15.51 -2.79 -32.99
C LYS A 75 -14.12 -3.28 -32.59
N ASP A 76 -13.17 -3.29 -33.53
CA ASP A 76 -11.81 -3.76 -33.29
C ASP A 76 -11.11 -2.90 -32.23
N ASP A 77 -11.27 -1.58 -32.31
CA ASP A 77 -10.76 -0.63 -31.32
C ASP A 77 -11.40 -0.82 -29.93
N HIS A 78 -12.70 -1.14 -29.88
CA HIS A 78 -13.38 -1.48 -28.63
C HIS A 78 -12.85 -2.79 -28.01
N GLU A 79 -12.63 -3.84 -28.80
CA GLU A 79 -12.07 -5.10 -28.32
C GLU A 79 -10.62 -4.94 -27.83
N GLN A 80 -9.78 -4.21 -28.58
CA GLN A 80 -8.43 -3.87 -28.13
C GLN A 80 -8.44 -3.12 -26.79
N GLN A 81 -9.39 -2.20 -26.61
CA GLN A 81 -9.51 -1.47 -25.36
C GLN A 81 -9.93 -2.38 -24.19
N LYS A 82 -10.74 -3.43 -24.41
CA LYS A 82 -11.04 -4.40 -23.36
C LYS A 82 -9.79 -5.13 -22.90
N THR A 83 -8.91 -5.51 -23.82
CA THR A 83 -7.62 -6.13 -23.49
C THR A 83 -6.78 -5.19 -22.62
N ARG A 84 -6.71 -3.90 -22.96
CA ARG A 84 -6.00 -2.90 -22.14
C ARG A 84 -6.57 -2.76 -20.73
N VAL A 85 -7.90 -2.79 -20.58
CA VAL A 85 -8.55 -2.79 -19.25
C VAL A 85 -8.16 -4.04 -18.46
N GLN A 86 -8.15 -5.21 -19.10
CA GLN A 86 -7.73 -6.46 -18.44
C GLN A 86 -6.26 -6.42 -17.99
N GLU A 87 -5.37 -5.88 -18.83
CA GLU A 87 -3.96 -5.68 -18.49
C GLU A 87 -3.79 -4.69 -17.33
N ALA A 88 -4.53 -3.58 -17.34
CA ALA A 88 -4.52 -2.59 -16.26
C ALA A 88 -5.00 -3.21 -14.94
N ASN A 89 -6.09 -3.98 -14.97
CA ASN A 89 -6.61 -4.68 -13.80
C ASN A 89 -5.60 -5.71 -13.26
N SER A 90 -4.97 -6.48 -14.15
CA SER A 90 -3.90 -7.41 -13.78
C SER A 90 -2.68 -6.70 -13.17
N ALA A 91 -2.37 -5.48 -13.63
CA ALA A 91 -1.33 -4.64 -13.04
C ALA A 91 -1.74 -4.10 -11.65
N PHE A 92 -3.00 -3.70 -11.48
CA PHE A 92 -3.56 -3.28 -10.21
C PHE A 92 -3.51 -4.40 -9.17
N GLU A 93 -3.95 -5.61 -9.50
CA GLU A 93 -3.92 -6.76 -8.59
C GLU A 93 -2.49 -7.08 -8.13
N ARG A 94 -1.52 -7.06 -9.05
CA ARG A 94 -0.10 -7.24 -8.71
C ARG A 94 0.41 -6.14 -7.78
N ALA A 95 0.10 -4.87 -8.05
CA ALA A 95 0.50 -3.76 -7.21
C ALA A 95 -0.16 -3.81 -5.81
N GLN A 96 -1.42 -4.25 -5.75
CA GLN A 96 -2.15 -4.44 -4.50
C GLN A 96 -1.50 -5.54 -3.66
N GLY A 97 -1.19 -6.69 -4.28
CA GLY A 97 -0.48 -7.79 -3.63
C GLY A 97 0.89 -7.36 -3.09
N GLU A 98 1.67 -6.62 -3.89
CA GLU A 98 2.96 -6.07 -3.47
C GLU A 98 2.79 -5.15 -2.24
N PHE A 99 1.84 -4.21 -2.29
CA PHE A 99 1.60 -3.29 -1.17
C PHE A 99 1.23 -4.03 0.12
N VAL A 100 0.31 -5.01 0.06
CA VAL A 100 -0.09 -5.81 1.22
C VAL A 100 1.12 -6.56 1.79
N GLN A 101 1.95 -7.16 0.94
CA GLN A 101 3.15 -7.87 1.36
C GLN A 101 4.16 -6.94 2.04
N ARG A 102 4.46 -5.77 1.45
CA ARG A 102 5.38 -4.78 2.04
C ARG A 102 4.87 -4.25 3.37
N ARG A 103 3.56 -3.95 3.44
CA ARG A 103 2.88 -3.51 4.66
C ARG A 103 3.00 -4.54 5.78
N ALA A 104 2.83 -5.82 5.47
CA ALA A 104 2.98 -6.92 6.42
C ALA A 104 4.42 -7.04 6.93
N GLN A 105 5.41 -7.02 6.03
CA GLN A 105 6.83 -7.06 6.40
C GLN A 105 7.22 -5.91 7.34
N ARG A 106 6.76 -4.68 7.08
CA ARG A 106 7.00 -3.54 7.97
C ARG A 106 6.34 -3.75 9.34
N ARG A 107 5.08 -4.22 9.38
CA ARG A 107 4.35 -4.48 10.64
C ARG A 107 5.06 -5.45 11.56
N VAL A 108 5.69 -6.50 11.00
CA VAL A 108 6.49 -7.45 11.81
C VAL A 108 7.62 -6.72 12.54
N LEU A 109 8.38 -5.87 11.85
CA LEU A 109 9.47 -5.12 12.48
C LEU A 109 8.98 -4.08 13.48
N SER A 110 7.85 -3.41 13.21
CA SER A 110 7.24 -2.48 14.18
C SER A 110 6.85 -3.17 15.49
N ARG A 111 6.25 -4.37 15.40
CA ARG A 111 5.92 -5.16 16.60
C ARG A 111 7.16 -5.61 17.38
N LEU A 112 8.25 -5.94 16.67
CA LEU A 112 9.52 -6.26 17.33
C LEU A 112 10.11 -5.04 18.04
N GLU A 113 10.04 -3.85 17.43
CA GLU A 113 10.47 -2.60 18.04
C GLU A 113 9.67 -2.29 19.31
N GLU A 114 8.34 -2.40 19.25
CA GLU A 114 7.43 -2.22 20.39
C GLU A 114 7.77 -3.18 21.54
N LYS A 115 8.01 -4.46 21.23
CA LYS A 115 8.40 -5.46 22.24
C LYS A 115 9.76 -5.14 22.85
N SER A 116 10.77 -4.82 22.04
CA SER A 116 12.10 -4.44 22.52
C SER A 116 12.06 -3.17 23.38
N TRP A 117 11.18 -2.23 23.06
CA TRP A 117 10.97 -1.03 23.86
C TRP A 117 10.35 -1.36 25.22
N ALA A 118 9.33 -2.21 25.26
CA ALA A 118 8.72 -2.66 26.51
C ALA A 118 9.74 -3.39 27.41
N GLU A 119 10.56 -4.28 26.83
CA GLU A 119 11.64 -4.97 27.55
C GLU A 119 12.67 -3.98 28.12
N PHE A 120 13.05 -2.97 27.33
CA PHE A 120 13.96 -1.92 27.78
C PHE A 120 13.41 -1.11 28.96
N ILE A 121 12.12 -0.75 28.92
CA ILE A 121 11.47 -0.04 30.04
C ILE A 121 11.45 -0.91 31.30
N GLN A 122 11.05 -2.17 31.19
CA GLN A 122 11.03 -3.09 32.33
C GLN A 122 12.41 -3.25 32.96
N GLU A 123 13.45 -3.40 32.14
CA GLU A 123 14.82 -3.53 32.62
C GLU A 123 15.33 -2.24 33.28
N ALA A 124 14.96 -1.07 32.74
CA ALA A 124 15.28 0.21 33.35
C ALA A 124 14.64 0.36 34.73
N GLN A 125 13.35 0.01 34.87
CA GLN A 125 12.63 0.03 36.14
C GLN A 125 13.22 -0.94 37.16
N ARG A 126 13.58 -2.16 36.75
CA ARG A 126 14.25 -3.13 37.65
C ARG A 126 15.59 -2.61 38.16
N LYS A 127 16.38 -1.96 37.29
CA LYS A 127 17.67 -1.37 37.69
C LYS A 127 17.48 -0.20 38.66
N GLU A 128 16.50 0.64 38.42
CA GLU A 128 16.17 1.77 39.30
C GLU A 128 15.72 1.29 40.68
N LEU A 129 14.81 0.31 40.75
CA LEU A 129 14.39 -0.31 42.02
C LEU A 129 15.58 -0.90 42.79
N LYS A 130 16.45 -1.64 42.09
CA LYS A 130 17.66 -2.21 42.71
C LYS A 130 18.59 -1.13 43.28
N GLN A 131 18.77 -0.03 42.56
CA GLN A 131 19.58 1.10 43.05
C GLN A 131 18.95 1.76 44.28
N LEU A 132 17.63 1.90 44.33
CA LEU A 132 16.93 2.44 45.50
C LEU A 132 17.09 1.54 46.73
N ASP A 133 16.95 0.22 46.56
CA ASP A 133 17.15 -0.76 47.65
C ASP A 133 18.59 -0.74 48.19
N GLU A 134 19.59 -0.61 47.32
CA GLU A 134 21.00 -0.47 47.72
C GLU A 134 21.24 0.83 48.52
N VAL A 135 20.63 1.96 48.10
CA VAL A 135 20.71 3.23 48.82
C VAL A 135 19.99 3.18 50.17
N ALA A 136 18.81 2.55 50.24
CA ALA A 136 18.06 2.37 51.47
C ALA A 136 18.84 1.48 52.47
N SER A 137 19.40 0.37 51.99
CA SER A 137 20.20 -0.55 52.81
C SER A 137 21.44 0.12 53.39
N THR A 138 22.18 0.88 52.58
CA THR A 138 23.37 1.61 53.03
C THR A 138 23.03 2.71 54.04
N SER A 139 21.91 3.42 53.82
CA SER A 139 21.42 4.44 54.75
C SER A 139 20.99 3.83 56.10
N HIS A 140 20.30 2.69 56.08
CA HIS A 140 19.89 1.98 57.28
C HIS A 140 21.10 1.47 58.08
N LEU A 141 22.10 0.88 57.41
CA LEU A 141 23.35 0.44 58.05
C LEU A 141 24.11 1.61 58.70
N LYS A 142 24.17 2.77 58.03
CA LYS A 142 24.78 3.98 58.62
C LYS A 142 24.03 4.45 59.87
N HIS A 143 22.70 4.40 59.86
CA HIS A 143 21.88 4.77 61.01
C HIS A 143 22.08 3.82 62.19
N GLN A 144 22.09 2.50 61.97
CA GLN A 144 22.35 1.51 63.02
C GLN A 144 23.73 1.67 63.66
N ARG A 145 24.78 1.94 62.87
CA ARG A 145 26.13 2.20 63.40
C ARG A 145 26.19 3.46 64.27
N ARG A 146 25.39 4.48 63.95
CA ARG A 146 25.32 5.73 64.72
C ARG A 146 24.60 5.55 66.06
N ILE A 147 23.65 4.61 66.15
CA ILE A 147 22.93 4.28 67.39
C ILE A 147 23.74 3.33 68.29
N ARG A 148 24.55 2.43 67.72
CA ARG A 148 25.37 1.47 68.50
C ARG A 148 26.76 1.98 68.92
N GLY A 149 27.19 3.12 68.39
CA GLY A 149 28.53 3.70 68.63
C GLY A 149 28.55 4.95 69.51
N GLY A 150 27.43 5.31 70.13
CA GLY A 150 27.32 6.32 71.20
C GLY A 150 26.82 5.66 72.47
#